data_AF-A0A3S1REM4-F1
#
_entry.id   AF-A0A3S1REM4-F1
#
_cell.length_a   1.000
_cell.length_b   1.000
_cell.length_c   1.000
_cell.angle_alpha   90.00
_cell.angle_beta   90.00
_cell.angle_gamma   90.00
#
_symmetry.space_group_name_H-M   'P 1'
#
loop_
_entity.id
_entity.type
_entity.pdbx_description
1 polymer ?
#
loop_
_entity_poly.entity_id
_entity_poly.type
_entity_poly.pdbx_seq_one_letter_code
_entity_poly.pdbx_strand_id
1 'polypeptide(L)'
;MNVLKAHLQSTVLTLLDRNTSQREIQRLTGVDRKTIRRYQAQRGDAEANSPGEVTTGSASAEDQTPPPRPPAFGVSGATVTSSLARSACELHRAWIEDQVRLKRNAQAIYQDLVDQFGFPSSYQSVKRFVRTLRHSDPKQFDRLEFLPGEEAQVDYGEGALTIDPK
;
A
#
# COMPACT_ATOMS: atom_id res chain seq x y z
N MET A 1 3.63 1.59 12.06
CA MET A 1 4.42 2.28 13.12
C MET A 1 3.66 3.52 13.53
N ASN A 2 3.34 3.69 14.81
CA ASN A 2 2.77 4.94 15.29
C ASN A 2 3.94 5.89 15.59
N VAL A 3 4.20 6.81 14.68
CA VAL A 3 5.32 7.76 14.77
C VAL A 3 4.78 9.08 15.32
N LEU A 4 5.52 9.67 16.27
CA LEU A 4 5.17 10.96 16.87
C LEU A 4 5.12 12.03 15.77
N LYS A 5 4.13 12.94 15.80
CA LYS A 5 4.03 14.03 14.82
C LYS A 5 5.31 14.87 14.81
N ALA A 6 5.73 15.35 13.63
CA ALA A 6 7.01 16.05 13.46
C ALA A 6 7.22 17.22 14.43
N HIS A 7 6.19 18.04 14.67
CA HIS A 7 6.28 19.17 15.63
C HIS A 7 6.44 18.73 17.09
N LEU A 8 5.92 17.56 17.46
CA LEU A 8 6.11 17.02 18.81
C LEU A 8 7.51 16.41 18.95
N GLN A 9 8.07 15.84 17.89
CA GLN A 9 9.45 15.36 17.89
C GLN A 9 10.43 16.52 18.13
N SER A 10 10.31 17.61 17.35
CA SER A 10 11.17 18.79 17.50
C SER A 10 11.06 19.41 18.89
N THR A 11 9.83 19.49 19.43
CA THR A 11 9.58 20.00 20.78
C THR A 11 10.22 19.13 21.85
N VAL A 12 10.08 17.81 21.77
CA VAL A 12 10.69 16.86 22.72
C VAL A 12 12.22 16.95 22.68
N LEU A 13 12.82 16.99 21.49
CA LEU A 13 14.27 17.13 21.32
C LEU A 13 14.78 18.47 21.90
N THR A 14 14.11 19.57 21.60
CA THR A 14 14.46 20.90 22.14
C THR A 14 14.37 20.95 23.67
N LEU A 15 13.41 20.27 24.27
CA LEU A 15 13.28 20.23 25.74
C LEU A 15 14.36 19.34 26.38
N LEU A 16 14.77 18.27 25.69
CA LEU A 16 15.92 17.45 26.10
C LEU A 16 17.23 18.25 26.01
N ASP A 17 17.42 19.11 25.00
CA ASP A 17 18.57 20.03 24.90
C ASP A 17 18.69 20.94 26.13
N ARG A 18 17.55 21.39 26.63
CA ARG A 18 17.46 22.28 27.80
C ARG A 18 17.57 21.54 29.13
N ASN A 19 17.96 20.26 29.12
CA ASN A 19 18.02 19.39 30.30
C ASN A 19 16.70 19.33 31.10
N THR A 20 15.55 19.46 30.42
CA THR A 20 14.24 19.36 31.05
C THR A 20 13.97 17.91 31.44
N SER A 21 13.45 17.67 32.65
CA SER A 21 13.19 16.29 33.11
C SER A 21 12.13 15.59 32.25
N GLN A 22 12.24 14.27 32.05
CA GLN A 22 11.26 13.50 31.26
C GLN A 22 9.82 13.63 31.80
N ARG A 23 9.65 13.78 33.12
CA ARG A 23 8.34 14.00 33.76
C ARG A 23 7.74 15.33 33.35
N GLU A 24 8.58 16.35 33.25
CA GLU A 24 8.16 17.69 32.85
C GLU A 24 7.84 17.75 31.35
N ILE A 25 8.62 17.07 30.51
CA ILE A 25 8.33 16.92 29.08
C ILE A 25 6.99 16.21 28.86
N GLN A 26 6.70 15.17 29.63
CA GLN A 26 5.40 14.47 29.59
C GLN A 26 4.24 15.42 29.95
N ARG A 27 4.42 16.25 30.98
CA ARG A 27 3.40 17.23 31.42
C ARG A 27 3.12 18.28 30.35
N LEU A 28 4.15 18.77 29.66
CA LEU A 28 4.04 19.83 28.65
C LEU A 28 3.55 19.33 27.29
N THR A 29 4.00 18.15 26.87
CA THR A 29 3.77 17.65 25.50
C THR A 29 2.71 16.54 25.42
N GLY A 30 2.31 15.96 26.55
CA GLY A 30 1.42 14.80 26.60
C GLY A 30 2.06 13.50 26.07
N VAL A 31 3.34 13.53 25.69
CA VAL A 31 4.05 12.36 25.16
C VAL A 31 4.45 11.43 26.31
N ASP A 32 4.15 10.13 26.16
CA ASP A 32 4.52 9.14 27.17
C ASP A 32 6.04 9.10 27.40
N ARG A 33 6.44 9.03 28.67
CA ARG A 33 7.84 8.97 29.12
C ARG A 33 8.66 7.85 28.45
N LYS A 34 8.08 6.69 28.09
CA LYS A 34 8.81 5.64 27.36
C LYS A 34 9.19 6.07 25.95
N THR A 35 8.35 6.89 25.33
CA THR A 35 8.62 7.50 24.03
C THR A 35 9.73 8.53 24.16
N ILE A 36 9.63 9.45 25.13
CA ILE A 36 10.69 10.45 25.40
C ILE A 36 12.05 9.77 25.67
N ARG A 37 12.07 8.71 26.50
CA ARG A 37 13.29 7.93 26.78
C ARG A 37 13.89 7.30 25.52
N ARG A 38 13.05 6.82 24.59
CA ARG A 38 13.51 6.26 23.31
C ARG A 38 14.19 7.33 22.45
N TYR A 39 13.59 8.51 22.34
CA TYR A 39 14.19 9.64 21.61
C TYR A 39 15.49 10.13 22.26
N GLN A 40 15.57 10.13 23.59
CA GLN A 40 16.81 10.48 24.31
C GLN A 40 17.94 9.47 24.04
N ALA A 41 17.64 8.18 24.00
CA ALA A 41 18.62 7.14 23.69
C ALA A 41 19.12 7.24 22.23
N GLN A 42 18.20 7.39 21.28
CA GLN A 42 18.53 7.57 19.86
C GLN A 42 19.41 8.79 19.58
N ARG A 43 19.27 9.84 20.41
CA ARG A 43 20.15 11.02 20.34
C ARG A 43 21.57 10.73 20.85
N GLY A 44 21.70 10.02 21.97
CA GLY A 44 23.01 9.66 22.53
C GLY A 44 23.87 8.85 21.55
N ASP A 45 23.22 7.99 20.76
CA ASP A 45 23.87 7.21 19.70
C ASP A 45 24.32 8.07 18.50
N ALA A 46 23.67 9.22 18.25
CA ALA A 46 24.02 10.14 17.16
C ALA A 46 25.13 11.14 17.52
N GLU A 47 25.27 11.50 18.79
CA GLU A 47 26.21 12.52 19.28
C GLU A 47 27.59 11.93 19.66
N ALA A 48 27.73 10.60 19.74
CA ALA A 48 28.96 9.89 20.12
C ALA A 48 29.99 9.69 18.98
N ASN A 49 29.86 10.39 17.84
CA ASN A 49 30.83 10.29 16.75
C ASN A 49 32.10 11.11 17.02
N SER A 50 33.03 10.50 17.76
CA SER A 50 34.48 10.76 17.66
C SER A 50 35.20 9.41 17.47
N PRO A 51 36.22 9.31 16.60
CA PRO A 51 36.73 8.03 16.12
C PRO A 51 37.63 7.39 17.17
N GLY A 52 37.08 6.44 17.93
CA GLY A 52 37.79 5.58 18.85
C GLY A 52 37.58 4.12 18.47
N GLU A 53 38.61 3.53 17.86
CA GLU A 53 38.71 2.11 17.55
C GLU A 53 38.48 1.25 18.80
N VAL A 54 37.40 0.46 18.82
CA VAL A 54 37.34 -0.83 19.52
C VAL A 54 36.18 -1.70 19.01
N THR A 55 36.57 -2.85 18.47
CA THR A 55 35.77 -4.01 18.08
C THR A 55 34.68 -4.39 19.09
N THR A 56 33.40 -4.34 18.67
CA THR A 56 32.43 -5.44 18.72
C THR A 56 31.29 -5.11 17.74
N GLY A 57 30.96 -6.04 16.83
CA GLY A 57 30.27 -5.78 15.57
C GLY A 57 28.93 -5.04 15.67
N SER A 58 28.91 -3.84 15.07
CA SER A 58 27.73 -3.01 14.83
C SER A 58 27.14 -3.36 13.47
N ALA A 59 25.86 -3.73 13.42
CA ALA A 59 25.10 -3.70 12.18
C ALA A 59 24.45 -2.32 12.08
N SER A 60 24.99 -1.52 11.17
CA SER A 60 24.57 -0.17 10.82
C SER A 60 23.06 -0.03 10.70
N ALA A 61 22.48 0.85 11.51
CA ALA A 61 21.12 1.34 11.30
C ALA A 61 21.16 2.40 10.19
N GLU A 62 21.18 1.93 8.95
CA GLU A 62 20.77 2.76 7.82
C GLU A 62 19.26 3.03 7.96
N ASP A 63 18.87 4.25 7.59
CA ASP A 63 17.50 4.80 7.54
C ASP A 63 16.64 4.06 6.49
N GLN A 64 16.52 2.74 6.64
CA GLN A 64 15.68 1.89 5.82
C GLN A 64 14.39 1.65 6.58
N THR A 65 13.28 2.02 5.94
CA THR A 65 11.97 1.45 6.28
C THR A 65 12.16 -0.05 6.49
N PRO A 66 11.90 -0.61 7.68
CA PRO A 66 12.09 -2.04 7.87
C PRO A 66 11.22 -2.75 6.83
N PRO A 67 11.75 -3.72 6.08
CA PRO A 67 10.97 -4.44 5.08
C PRO A 67 9.70 -4.97 5.76
N PRO A 68 8.55 -4.99 5.05
CA PRO A 68 7.28 -5.42 5.65
C PRO A 68 7.50 -6.81 6.25
N ARG A 69 7.44 -6.88 7.59
CA ARG A 69 7.61 -8.13 8.32
C ARG A 69 6.53 -9.10 7.82
N PRO A 70 6.88 -10.24 7.22
CA PRO A 70 5.88 -11.23 6.85
C PRO A 70 5.11 -11.68 8.10
N PRO A 71 3.83 -12.07 7.97
CA PRO A 71 3.03 -12.48 9.11
C PRO A 71 3.77 -13.56 9.90
N ALA A 72 3.88 -13.36 11.22
CA ALA A 72 4.57 -14.27 12.11
C ALA A 72 3.82 -15.61 12.17
N PHE A 73 4.16 -16.54 11.29
CA PHE A 73 3.84 -17.94 11.48
C PHE A 73 4.94 -18.55 12.33
N GLY A 74 4.59 -18.92 13.56
CA GLY A 74 5.46 -19.65 14.44
C GLY A 74 5.87 -20.99 13.82
N VAL A 75 7.18 -21.21 13.80
CA VAL A 75 7.86 -22.51 13.84
C VAL A 75 7.41 -23.56 12.81
N SER A 76 8.11 -23.60 11.68
CA SER A 76 8.99 -24.72 11.30
C SER A 76 9.65 -24.42 9.96
N GLY A 77 10.94 -24.76 9.85
CA GLY A 77 11.85 -24.23 8.83
C GLY A 77 11.39 -24.46 7.39
N ALA A 78 11.23 -23.36 6.67
CA ALA A 78 11.42 -23.30 5.24
C ALA A 78 12.01 -21.92 4.94
N THR A 79 13.13 -21.90 4.25
CA THR A 79 13.82 -20.72 3.74
C THR A 79 12.84 -19.97 2.83
N VAL A 80 12.11 -18.99 3.37
CA VAL A 80 11.20 -18.15 2.60
C VAL A 80 12.06 -17.18 1.79
N THR A 81 12.51 -17.64 0.63
CA THR A 81 12.70 -16.75 -0.49
C THR A 81 11.35 -16.09 -0.76
N SER A 82 11.30 -14.77 -0.70
CA SER A 82 10.15 -13.92 -1.02
C SER A 82 9.84 -13.92 -2.53
N SER A 83 9.98 -15.08 -3.17
CA SER A 83 9.55 -15.37 -4.51
C SER A 83 8.36 -16.34 -4.43
N LEU A 84 7.22 -15.99 -5.04
CA LEU A 84 6.23 -16.97 -5.47
C LEU A 84 5.52 -17.78 -4.36
N ALA A 85 4.70 -17.15 -3.52
CA ALA A 85 3.42 -17.81 -3.21
C ALA A 85 2.56 -17.73 -4.48
N ARG A 86 2.91 -18.53 -5.50
CA ARG A 86 2.14 -18.63 -6.75
C ARG A 86 0.70 -18.92 -6.33
N SER A 87 -0.22 -18.05 -6.72
CA SER A 87 -1.64 -18.29 -6.51
C SER A 87 -1.97 -19.69 -7.02
N ALA A 88 -2.83 -20.45 -6.35
CA ALA A 88 -3.34 -21.71 -6.91
C ALA A 88 -3.97 -21.51 -8.30
N CYS A 89 -4.38 -20.27 -8.62
CA CYS A 89 -4.88 -19.88 -9.94
C CYS A 89 -3.80 -19.89 -11.03
N GLU A 90 -2.50 -19.89 -10.70
CA GLU A 90 -1.40 -19.89 -11.66
C GLU A 90 -1.41 -21.16 -12.53
N LEU A 91 -1.83 -22.30 -11.97
CA LEU A 91 -1.98 -23.55 -12.72
C LEU A 91 -2.99 -23.43 -13.87
N HIS A 92 -4.00 -22.58 -13.69
CA HIS A 92 -5.07 -22.36 -14.67
C HIS A 92 -5.00 -20.97 -15.31
N ARG A 93 -3.85 -20.28 -15.26
CA ARG A 93 -3.70 -18.89 -15.68
C ARG A 93 -4.17 -18.64 -17.11
N ALA A 94 -3.70 -19.45 -18.07
CA ALA A 94 -4.05 -19.29 -19.47
C ALA A 94 -5.56 -19.40 -19.70
N TRP A 95 -6.19 -20.42 -19.10
CA TRP A 95 -7.64 -20.61 -19.21
C TRP A 95 -8.41 -19.46 -18.56
N ILE A 96 -7.99 -18.99 -17.38
CA ILE A 96 -8.62 -17.85 -16.70
C ILE A 96 -8.48 -16.57 -17.55
N GLU A 97 -7.32 -16.34 -18.17
CA GLU A 97 -7.08 -15.19 -19.05
C GLU A 97 -8.05 -15.19 -20.25
N ASP A 98 -8.27 -16.35 -20.88
CA ASP A 98 -9.25 -16.48 -21.96
C ASP A 98 -10.68 -16.19 -21.48
N GLN A 99 -11.09 -16.72 -20.33
CA GLN A 99 -12.41 -16.43 -19.76
C GLN A 99 -12.59 -14.96 -19.38
N VAL A 100 -11.53 -14.31 -18.90
CA VAL A 100 -11.53 -12.87 -18.58
C VAL A 100 -11.62 -12.03 -19.86
N ARG A 101 -10.96 -12.44 -20.95
CA ARG A 101 -11.08 -11.78 -22.26
C ARG A 101 -12.50 -11.86 -22.81
N LEU A 102 -13.20 -12.97 -22.56
CA LEU A 102 -14.63 -13.13 -22.85
C LEU A 102 -15.56 -12.34 -21.89
N LYS A 103 -15.00 -11.50 -21.01
CA LYS A 103 -15.72 -10.67 -20.02
C LYS A 103 -16.63 -11.48 -19.09
N ARG A 104 -16.33 -12.76 -18.82
CA ARG A 104 -17.10 -13.58 -17.88
C ARG A 104 -16.91 -13.10 -16.44
N ASN A 105 -17.92 -13.34 -15.61
CA ASN A 105 -17.88 -13.01 -14.19
C ASN A 105 -16.92 -13.95 -13.43
N ALA A 106 -16.16 -13.42 -12.48
CA ALA A 106 -15.26 -14.18 -11.61
C ALA A 106 -15.97 -15.33 -10.87
N GLN A 107 -17.25 -15.18 -10.52
CA GLN A 107 -18.03 -16.25 -9.89
C GLN A 107 -18.25 -17.44 -10.85
N ALA A 108 -18.55 -17.17 -12.13
CA ALA A 108 -18.72 -18.22 -13.13
C ALA A 108 -17.39 -18.94 -13.41
N ILE A 109 -16.30 -18.17 -13.52
CA ILE A 109 -14.94 -18.70 -13.65
C ILE A 109 -14.60 -19.61 -12.48
N TYR A 110 -14.97 -19.23 -11.25
CA TYR A 110 -14.73 -20.07 -10.07
C TYR A 110 -15.52 -21.37 -10.09
N GLN A 111 -16.80 -21.36 -10.47
CA GLN A 111 -17.59 -22.58 -10.55
C GLN A 111 -17.03 -23.54 -11.61
N ASP A 112 -16.73 -23.03 -12.81
CA ASP A 112 -16.10 -23.83 -13.87
C ASP A 112 -14.74 -24.41 -13.42
N LEU A 113 -13.97 -23.66 -12.63
CA LEU A 113 -12.71 -24.14 -12.04
C LEU A 113 -12.93 -25.29 -11.04
N VAL A 114 -13.97 -25.21 -10.21
CA VAL A 114 -14.32 -26.27 -9.26
C VAL A 114 -14.82 -27.51 -10.01
N ASP A 115 -15.73 -27.33 -10.96
CA ASP A 115 -16.42 -28.41 -11.66
C ASP A 115 -15.49 -29.17 -12.62
N GLN A 116 -14.65 -28.46 -13.37
CA GLN A 116 -13.83 -29.07 -14.43
C GLN A 116 -12.42 -29.43 -13.96
N PHE A 117 -11.87 -28.68 -13.00
CA PHE A 117 -10.46 -28.80 -12.59
C PHE A 117 -10.28 -29.17 -11.12
N GLY A 118 -11.37 -29.30 -10.33
CA GLY A 118 -11.27 -29.65 -8.92
C GLY A 118 -10.54 -28.60 -8.10
N PHE A 119 -10.76 -27.32 -8.40
CA PHE A 119 -9.97 -26.21 -7.85
C PHE A 119 -9.99 -26.17 -6.30
N PRO A 120 -8.82 -26.28 -5.63
CA PRO A 120 -8.75 -26.49 -4.17
C PRO A 120 -8.82 -25.20 -3.35
N SER A 121 -8.78 -24.03 -3.99
CA SER A 121 -8.72 -22.73 -3.31
C SER A 121 -10.07 -22.01 -3.30
N SER A 122 -10.17 -20.98 -2.46
CA SER A 122 -11.41 -20.23 -2.31
C SER A 122 -11.69 -19.28 -3.46
N TYR A 123 -12.97 -18.98 -3.67
CA TYR A 123 -13.44 -17.93 -4.59
C TYR A 123 -12.68 -16.60 -4.45
N GLN A 124 -12.30 -16.20 -3.22
CA GLN A 124 -11.56 -14.95 -2.99
C GLN A 124 -10.20 -14.93 -3.70
N SER A 125 -9.57 -16.09 -3.86
CA SER A 125 -8.32 -16.24 -4.60
C SER A 125 -8.53 -15.95 -6.09
N VAL A 126 -9.57 -16.54 -6.69
CA VAL A 126 -9.96 -16.29 -8.08
C VAL A 126 -10.36 -14.83 -8.29
N LYS A 127 -11.18 -14.26 -7.39
CA LYS A 127 -11.62 -12.86 -7.46
C LYS A 127 -10.42 -11.89 -7.45
N ARG A 128 -9.44 -12.12 -6.57
CA ARG A 128 -8.22 -11.30 -6.51
C ARG A 128 -7.39 -11.46 -7.77
N PHE A 129 -7.21 -12.70 -8.23
CA PHE A 129 -6.43 -13.01 -9.44
C PHE A 129 -7.03 -12.38 -10.70
N VAL A 130 -8.34 -12.58 -10.93
CA VAL A 130 -9.08 -11.95 -12.04
C VAL A 130 -9.01 -10.44 -11.97
N ARG A 131 -9.06 -9.83 -10.77
CA ARG A 131 -8.93 -8.37 -10.63
C ARG A 131 -7.57 -7.86 -11.08
N THR A 132 -6.50 -8.62 -10.84
CA THR A 132 -5.16 -8.28 -11.33
C THR A 132 -5.05 -8.42 -12.85
N LEU A 133 -5.69 -9.43 -13.43
CA LEU A 133 -5.71 -9.67 -14.89
C LEU A 133 -6.56 -8.64 -15.65
N ARG A 134 -7.59 -8.10 -15.01
CA ARG A 134 -8.41 -7.01 -15.56
C ARG A 134 -7.62 -5.71 -15.51
N HIS A 135 -6.66 -5.58 -16.41
CA HIS A 135 -6.14 -4.27 -16.77
C HIS A 135 -7.24 -3.54 -17.53
N SER A 136 -7.83 -2.53 -16.89
CA SER A 136 -8.63 -1.57 -17.63
C SER A 136 -7.66 -0.65 -18.34
N ASP A 137 -7.71 -0.62 -19.68
CA ASP A 137 -7.00 0.42 -20.40
C ASP A 137 -7.42 1.78 -19.83
N PRO A 138 -6.47 2.71 -19.59
CA PRO A 138 -6.82 4.05 -19.17
C PRO A 138 -7.83 4.60 -20.19
N LYS A 139 -8.85 5.33 -19.71
CA LYS A 139 -9.77 6.03 -20.61
C LYS A 139 -8.93 6.93 -21.51
N GLN A 140 -8.76 6.52 -22.76
CA GLN A 140 -8.09 7.32 -23.77
C GLN A 140 -9.11 8.37 -24.21
N PHE A 141 -8.83 9.62 -23.87
CA PHE A 141 -9.51 10.76 -24.44
C PHE A 141 -8.61 11.25 -25.56
N ASP A 142 -8.92 10.85 -26.79
CA ASP A 142 -8.21 11.37 -27.95
C ASP A 142 -8.55 12.85 -28.11
N ARG A 143 -7.51 13.68 -28.22
CA ARG A 143 -7.68 15.08 -28.58
C ARG A 143 -7.85 15.12 -30.09
N LEU A 144 -9.06 15.43 -30.52
CA LEU A 144 -9.33 15.72 -31.93
C LEU A 144 -8.90 17.16 -32.22
N GLU A 145 -8.13 17.37 -33.29
CA GLU A 145 -7.66 18.68 -33.75
C GLU A 145 -8.33 19.02 -35.08
N PHE A 146 -8.96 20.19 -35.15
CA PHE A 146 -9.68 20.66 -36.33
C PHE A 146 -9.35 22.13 -36.58
N LEU A 147 -9.32 22.55 -37.85
CA LEU A 147 -9.21 23.95 -38.20
C LEU A 147 -10.49 24.71 -37.86
N PRO A 148 -10.43 26.04 -37.63
CA PRO A 148 -11.63 26.85 -37.41
C PRO A 148 -12.63 26.71 -38.56
N GLY A 149 -13.82 26.19 -38.27
CA GLY A 149 -14.91 26.00 -39.25
C GLY A 149 -14.91 24.67 -40.00
N GLU A 150 -13.98 23.76 -39.72
CA GLU A 150 -13.93 22.41 -40.34
C GLU A 150 -15.02 21.48 -39.79
N GLU A 151 -15.27 21.53 -38.48
CA GLU A 151 -16.35 20.80 -37.83
C GLU A 151 -17.22 21.74 -37.00
N ALA A 152 -18.53 21.45 -36.96
CA ALA A 152 -19.49 22.12 -36.10
C ALA A 152 -20.07 21.11 -35.11
N GLN A 153 -20.02 21.42 -33.82
CA GLN A 153 -20.63 20.59 -32.79
C GLN A 153 -22.14 20.80 -32.81
N VAL A 154 -22.89 19.76 -33.16
CA VAL A 154 -24.35 19.71 -33.00
C VAL A 154 -24.64 18.93 -31.73
N ASP A 155 -25.14 19.61 -30.70
CA ASP A 155 -25.56 18.98 -29.44
C ASP A 155 -27.09 18.82 -29.43
N TYR A 156 -27.55 17.62 -29.08
CA TYR A 156 -28.97 17.33 -28.94
C TYR A 156 -29.33 17.37 -27.46
N GLY A 157 -29.90 18.48 -27.01
CA GLY A 157 -30.45 18.61 -25.67
C GLY A 157 -31.92 18.18 -25.63
N GLU A 158 -32.27 17.26 -24.74
CA GLU A 158 -33.67 17.04 -24.38
C GLU A 158 -34.16 18.19 -23.50
N GLY A 159 -35.16 18.94 -23.97
CA GLY A 159 -35.77 20.02 -23.22
C GLY A 159 -36.62 19.50 -22.06
N ALA A 160 -36.91 20.36 -21.08
CA ALA A 160 -37.82 20.02 -19.99
C ALA A 160 -39.23 19.66 -20.52
N LEU A 161 -39.88 18.70 -19.85
CA LEU A 161 -41.27 18.33 -20.16
C LEU A 161 -42.17 19.57 -20.12
N THR A 162 -42.80 19.89 -21.25
CA THR A 162 -43.73 21.01 -21.37
C THR A 162 -45.15 20.49 -21.44
N ILE A 163 -46.08 21.13 -20.73
CA ILE A 163 -47.50 20.79 -20.77
C ILE A 163 -48.11 21.47 -22.00
N ASP A 164 -48.74 20.69 -22.87
CA ASP A 164 -49.49 21.18 -24.04
C ASP A 164 -50.81 21.83 -23.59
N PRO A 165 -51.04 23.14 -23.82
CA PRO A 165 -52.30 23.78 -23.49
C PRO A 165 -53.34 23.42 -24.57
N LYS A 166 -54.16 22.41 -24.26
CA LYS A 166 -55.44 22.18 -24.97
C LYS A 166 -56.51 23.18 -24.56
#